data_AF-X8H9T2-F1
#
_entry.id   AF-X8H9T2-F1
#
_cell.length_a   1.000
_cell.length_b   1.000
_cell.length_c   1.000
_cell.angle_alpha   90.00
_cell.angle_beta   90.00
_cell.angle_gamma   90.00
#
_symmetry.space_group_name_H-M   'P 1'
#
loop_
_entity.id
_entity.type
_entity.pdbx_description
1 polymer ?
#
loop_
_entity_poly.entity_id
_entity_poly.type
_entity_poly.pdbx_seq_one_letter_code
_entity_poly.pdbx_strand_id
1 'polypeptide(L)'
;MEWFIEYKDYFILIASLISFTTAICVSLITLIGNIYSNRQKYSNDYAHKIIDRRLDTYELIEQVLAKLNQSKSTNDHKRIFVFLEKVDEIDNLLNDIENIYKRELWISVNIHHILCRINRFLVYYKESIKKNDMRYINIYFQEFINDTRKPAITEEYIKLKNVKGAINQYEVALSLDSEYSQLINMLYHQINDDLIRMENVSQFLNGKNSKSSFIKKFF
;
A
#
# COMPACT_ATOMS: atom_id res chain seq x y z
N MET A 1 -32.49 66.16 -39.12
CA MET A 1 -31.87 65.95 -37.80
C MET A 1 -32.59 64.86 -37.00
N GLU A 2 -33.87 64.57 -37.30
CA GLU A 2 -34.68 63.53 -36.61
C GLU A 2 -34.29 62.09 -36.98
N TRP A 3 -33.89 61.82 -38.23
CA TRP A 3 -33.43 60.50 -38.68
C TRP A 3 -32.25 59.91 -37.89
N PHE A 4 -31.38 60.74 -37.31
CA PHE A 4 -30.15 60.30 -36.63
C PHE A 4 -30.43 59.92 -35.16
N ILE A 5 -31.54 60.42 -34.61
CA ILE A 5 -32.02 60.12 -33.26
C ILE A 5 -32.71 58.76 -33.28
N GLU A 6 -33.52 58.48 -34.30
CA GLU A 6 -34.25 57.22 -34.45
C GLU A 6 -33.31 56.01 -34.59
N TYR A 7 -32.27 56.09 -35.44
CA TYR A 7 -31.27 55.01 -35.57
C TYR A 7 -30.38 54.82 -34.33
N LYS A 8 -30.18 55.87 -33.52
CA LYS A 8 -29.40 55.81 -32.28
C LYS A 8 -30.12 54.95 -31.23
N ASP A 9 -31.44 55.07 -31.13
CA ASP A 9 -32.23 54.28 -30.20
C ASP A 9 -32.30 52.80 -30.61
N TYR A 10 -32.41 52.51 -31.91
CA TYR A 10 -32.28 51.14 -32.44
C TYR A 10 -30.89 50.55 -32.18
N PHE A 11 -29.82 51.34 -32.36
CA PHE A 11 -28.46 50.90 -32.08
C PHE A 11 -28.24 50.61 -30.58
N ILE A 12 -28.75 51.47 -29.69
CA ILE A 12 -28.72 51.26 -28.25
C ILE A 12 -29.51 50.00 -27.87
N LEU A 13 -30.67 49.78 -28.47
CA LEU A 13 -31.50 48.61 -28.22
C LEU A 13 -30.80 47.31 -28.67
N ILE A 14 -30.21 47.30 -29.87
CA ILE A 14 -29.42 46.15 -30.37
C ILE A 14 -28.18 45.90 -29.49
N ALA A 15 -27.44 46.96 -29.12
CA ALA A 15 -26.27 46.85 -28.25
C ALA A 15 -26.63 46.34 -26.84
N SER A 16 -27.78 46.75 -26.31
CA SER A 16 -28.29 46.26 -25.02
C SER A 16 -28.71 44.80 -25.09
N LEU A 17 -29.31 44.35 -26.19
CA LEU A 17 -29.70 42.96 -26.41
C LEU A 17 -28.48 42.04 -26.53
N ILE A 18 -27.44 42.49 -27.23
CA ILE A 18 -26.16 41.77 -27.36
C ILE A 18 -25.44 41.72 -26.00
N SER A 19 -25.46 42.81 -25.24
CA SER A 19 -24.84 42.88 -23.90
C SER A 19 -25.57 41.97 -22.88
N PHE A 20 -26.90 41.90 -22.96
CA PHE A 20 -27.70 41.01 -22.11
C PHE A 20 -27.50 39.53 -22.43
N THR A 21 -27.49 39.17 -23.72
CA THR A 21 -27.24 37.79 -24.16
C THR A 21 -25.83 37.32 -23.84
N THR A 22 -24.82 38.17 -24.00
CA THR A 22 -23.43 37.85 -23.63
C THR A 22 -23.25 37.69 -22.12
N ALA A 23 -23.89 38.51 -21.29
CA ALA A 23 -23.83 38.39 -19.82
C ALA A 23 -24.41 37.05 -19.31
N ILE A 24 -25.50 36.58 -19.91
CA ILE A 24 -26.13 35.28 -19.56
C ILE A 24 -25.22 34.12 -19.99
N CYS A 25 -24.67 34.17 -21.20
CA CYS A 25 -23.79 33.13 -21.71
C CYS A 25 -22.50 33.00 -20.87
N VAL A 26 -21.87 34.12 -20.51
CA VAL A 26 -20.67 34.11 -19.66
C VAL A 26 -21.00 33.51 -18.29
N SER A 27 -22.12 33.90 -17.68
CA SER A 27 -22.55 33.38 -16.38
C SER A 27 -22.80 31.86 -16.39
N LEU A 28 -23.41 31.34 -17.46
CA LEU A 28 -23.66 29.90 -17.64
C LEU A 28 -22.36 29.12 -17.88
N ILE A 29 -21.43 29.67 -18.67
CA ILE A 29 -20.11 29.08 -18.91
C ILE A 29 -19.30 29.06 -17.61
N THR A 30 -19.35 30.14 -16.81
CA THR A 30 -18.70 30.20 -15.50
C THR A 30 -19.33 29.22 -14.51
N LEU A 31 -20.66 29.05 -14.51
CA LEU A 31 -21.35 28.08 -13.65
C LEU A 31 -20.96 26.63 -13.99
N ILE A 32 -21.00 26.27 -15.28
CA ILE A 32 -20.60 24.94 -15.76
C ILE A 32 -19.12 24.69 -15.51
N GLY A 33 -18.27 25.69 -15.76
CA GLY A 33 -16.84 25.67 -15.46
C GLY A 33 -16.55 25.47 -13.97
N ASN A 34 -17.28 26.16 -13.09
CA ASN A 34 -17.16 25.98 -11.63
C ASN A 34 -17.64 24.61 -11.19
N ILE A 35 -18.73 24.07 -11.74
CA ILE A 35 -19.21 22.72 -11.40
C ILE A 35 -18.18 21.67 -11.83
N TYR A 36 -17.61 21.79 -13.03
CA TYR A 36 -16.60 20.88 -13.53
C TYR A 36 -15.29 21.00 -12.74
N SER A 37 -14.83 22.23 -12.49
CA SER A 37 -13.65 22.52 -11.67
C SER A 37 -13.80 22.03 -10.24
N ASN A 38 -14.96 22.26 -9.60
CA ASN A 38 -15.23 21.76 -8.25
C ASN A 38 -15.29 20.23 -8.19
N ARG A 39 -15.84 19.56 -9.21
CA ARG A 39 -15.83 18.10 -9.31
C ARG A 39 -14.40 17.56 -9.51
N GLN A 40 -13.59 18.22 -10.32
CA GLN A 40 -12.20 17.85 -10.54
C GLN A 40 -11.35 18.08 -9.28
N LYS A 41 -11.56 19.20 -8.58
CA LYS A 41 -10.93 19.50 -7.29
C LYS A 41 -11.34 18.49 -6.22
N TYR A 42 -12.64 18.18 -6.10
CA TYR A 42 -13.12 17.16 -5.16
C TYR A 42 -12.55 15.77 -5.47
N SER A 43 -12.50 15.38 -6.75
CA SER A 43 -11.89 14.12 -7.17
C SER A 43 -10.39 14.10 -6.87
N ASN A 44 -9.70 15.22 -7.02
CA ASN A 44 -8.27 15.34 -6.71
C ASN A 44 -8.02 15.27 -5.20
N ASP A 45 -8.77 16.03 -4.40
CA ASP A 45 -8.69 16.04 -2.94
C ASP A 45 -9.02 14.67 -2.35
N TYR A 46 -10.01 13.98 -2.91
CA TYR A 46 -10.36 12.62 -2.52
C TYR A 46 -9.25 11.62 -2.86
N ALA A 47 -8.63 11.74 -4.05
CA ALA A 47 -7.50 10.89 -4.43
C ALA A 47 -6.27 11.12 -3.55
N HIS A 48 -5.97 12.37 -3.18
CA HIS A 48 -4.90 12.70 -2.23
C HIS A 48 -5.17 12.06 -0.87
N LYS A 49 -6.38 12.19 -0.32
CA LYS A 49 -6.76 11.53 0.94
C LYS A 49 -6.60 10.01 0.91
N ILE A 50 -6.92 9.36 -0.22
CA ILE A 50 -6.69 7.92 -0.38
C ILE A 50 -5.20 7.59 -0.36
N ILE A 51 -4.37 8.36 -1.07
CA ILE A 51 -2.92 8.16 -1.10
C ILE A 51 -2.35 8.35 0.31
N ASP A 52 -2.73 9.41 1.02
CA ASP A 52 -2.28 9.68 2.39
C ASP A 52 -2.62 8.50 3.32
N ARG A 53 -3.87 8.00 3.30
CA ARG A 53 -4.28 6.85 4.11
C ARG A 53 -3.50 5.57 3.80
N ARG A 54 -3.14 5.38 2.53
CA ARG A 54 -2.29 4.27 2.10
C ARG A 54 -0.88 4.43 2.65
N LEU A 55 -0.26 5.60 2.49
CA LEU A 55 1.07 5.90 3.01
C LEU A 55 1.15 5.69 4.53
N ASP A 56 0.20 6.22 5.31
CA ASP A 56 0.09 5.98 6.76
C ASP A 56 0.11 4.47 7.10
N THR A 57 -0.53 3.65 6.25
CA THR A 57 -0.62 2.21 6.47
C THR A 57 0.67 1.51 6.05
N TYR A 58 1.34 1.97 5.00
CA TYR A 58 2.66 1.48 4.59
C TYR A 58 3.74 1.79 5.62
N GLU A 59 3.70 2.97 6.26
CA GLU A 59 4.61 3.30 7.36
C GLU A 59 4.49 2.30 8.52
N LEU A 60 3.26 1.87 8.86
CA LEU A 60 3.05 0.83 9.87
C LEU A 60 3.63 -0.52 9.44
N ILE A 61 3.46 -0.89 8.15
CA ILE A 61 4.04 -2.11 7.61
C ILE A 61 5.57 -2.04 7.63
N GLU A 62 6.17 -0.89 7.31
CA GLU A 62 7.62 -0.68 7.37
C GLU A 62 8.16 -0.79 8.79
N GLN A 63 7.43 -0.28 9.80
CA GLN A 63 7.81 -0.46 11.21
C GLN A 63 7.82 -1.94 11.61
N VAL A 64 6.83 -2.71 11.18
CA VAL A 64 6.79 -4.17 11.41
C VAL A 64 7.92 -4.86 10.66
N LEU A 65 8.15 -4.51 9.39
CA LEU A 65 9.24 -5.04 8.58
C LEU A 65 10.61 -4.73 9.21
N ALA A 66 10.78 -3.56 9.80
CA ALA A 66 11.99 -3.19 10.52
C ALA A 66 12.22 -4.10 11.73
N LYS A 67 11.18 -4.36 12.55
CA LYS A 67 11.27 -5.30 13.68
C LYS A 67 11.56 -6.73 13.23
N LEU A 68 10.89 -7.18 12.17
CA LEU A 68 11.08 -8.49 11.55
C LEU A 68 12.51 -8.66 11.01
N ASN A 69 13.09 -7.63 10.40
CA ASN A 69 14.45 -7.67 9.86
C ASN A 69 15.56 -7.60 10.91
N GLN A 70 15.25 -7.29 12.17
CA GLN A 70 16.26 -7.26 13.22
C GLN A 70 16.88 -8.64 13.37
N SER A 71 18.19 -8.70 13.15
CA SER A 71 18.96 -9.91 13.27
C SER A 71 20.26 -9.67 14.01
N LYS A 72 20.72 -10.69 14.70
CA LYS A 72 22.02 -10.71 15.34
C LYS A 72 22.90 -11.78 14.70
N SER A 73 24.20 -11.51 14.69
CA SER A 73 25.19 -12.55 14.40
C SER A 73 25.35 -13.42 15.65
N THR A 74 25.41 -14.72 15.44
CA THR A 74 25.78 -15.67 16.48
C THR A 74 27.30 -15.85 16.51
N ASN A 75 27.82 -16.53 17.54
CA ASN A 75 29.26 -16.82 17.67
C ASN A 75 29.80 -17.62 16.47
N ASP A 76 28.95 -18.38 15.79
CA ASP A 76 29.27 -19.17 14.61
C ASP A 76 29.06 -18.39 13.29
N HIS A 77 28.96 -17.06 13.34
CA HIS A 77 28.69 -16.18 12.19
C HIS A 77 27.38 -16.47 11.46
N LYS A 78 26.42 -17.16 12.10
CA LYS A 78 25.09 -17.38 11.53
C LYS A 78 24.17 -16.23 11.91
N ARG A 79 23.34 -15.81 10.96
CA ARG A 79 22.30 -14.81 11.18
C ARG A 79 21.13 -15.46 11.91
N ILE A 80 20.63 -14.82 12.98
CA ILE A 80 19.37 -15.20 13.62
C ILE A 80 18.52 -13.95 13.83
N PHE A 81 17.24 -14.06 13.51
CA PHE A 81 16.27 -13.00 13.75
C PHE A 81 15.96 -12.87 15.24
N VAL A 82 15.89 -11.64 15.74
CA VAL A 82 15.78 -11.35 17.19
C VAL A 82 14.53 -11.97 17.80
N PHE A 83 13.41 -11.96 17.09
CA PHE A 83 12.15 -12.55 17.56
C PHE A 83 12.20 -14.09 17.66
N LEU A 84 13.13 -14.75 16.96
CA LEU A 84 13.33 -16.19 17.05
C LEU A 84 14.09 -16.61 18.32
N GLU A 85 14.66 -15.67 19.08
CA GLU A 85 15.28 -15.95 20.38
C GLU A 85 14.29 -15.78 21.53
N LYS A 86 13.52 -14.69 21.52
CA LYS A 86 12.55 -14.38 22.57
C LYS A 86 11.14 -14.65 22.05
N VAL A 87 10.60 -15.83 22.35
CA VAL A 87 9.25 -16.24 21.93
C VAL A 87 8.17 -15.23 22.37
N ASP A 88 8.39 -14.54 23.48
CA ASP A 88 7.48 -13.49 23.97
C ASP A 88 7.41 -12.26 23.04
N GLU A 89 8.44 -11.99 22.23
CA GLU A 89 8.41 -10.93 21.22
C GLU A 89 7.47 -11.28 20.04
N ILE A 90 7.16 -12.55 19.84
CA ILE A 90 6.23 -12.97 18.79
C ILE A 90 4.84 -12.39 19.05
N ASP A 91 4.40 -12.31 20.31
CA ASP A 91 3.08 -11.74 20.63
C ASP A 91 3.00 -10.24 20.31
N ASN A 92 4.11 -9.52 20.51
CA ASN A 92 4.19 -8.12 20.09
C ASN A 92 4.09 -7.99 18.56
N LEU A 93 4.79 -8.84 17.81
CA LEU A 93 4.74 -8.85 16.34
C LEU A 93 3.34 -9.23 15.81
N LEU A 94 2.68 -10.21 16.42
CA LEU A 94 1.33 -10.61 16.06
C LEU A 94 0.34 -9.47 16.30
N ASN A 95 0.45 -8.77 17.43
CA ASN A 95 -0.36 -7.58 17.74
C ASN A 95 -0.10 -6.44 16.74
N ASP A 96 1.15 -6.21 16.33
CA ASP A 96 1.47 -5.20 15.33
C ASP A 96 0.86 -5.55 13.96
N ILE A 97 0.90 -6.82 13.56
CA ILE A 97 0.25 -7.31 12.33
C ILE A 97 -1.28 -7.15 12.42
N GLU A 98 -1.88 -7.46 13.57
CA GLU A 98 -3.31 -7.23 13.81
C GLU A 98 -3.68 -5.75 13.66
N ASN A 99 -2.84 -4.84 14.14
CA ASN A 99 -3.05 -3.40 13.98
C ASN A 99 -3.00 -2.96 12.52
N ILE A 100 -2.19 -3.61 11.66
CA ILE A 100 -2.20 -3.38 10.22
C ILE A 100 -3.53 -3.87 9.60
N TYR A 101 -4.06 -5.02 10.05
CA TYR A 101 -5.34 -5.53 9.55
C TYR A 101 -6.53 -4.62 9.86
N LYS A 102 -6.49 -3.81 10.93
CA LYS A 102 -7.49 -2.75 11.17
C LYS A 102 -7.55 -1.72 10.03
N ARG A 103 -6.53 -1.69 9.16
CA ARG A 103 -6.39 -0.82 7.99
C ARG A 103 -6.37 -1.62 6.68
N GLU A 104 -6.92 -2.84 6.67
CA GLU A 104 -6.85 -3.75 5.52
C GLU A 104 -7.36 -3.16 4.19
N LEU A 105 -8.32 -2.22 4.25
CA LEU A 105 -8.86 -1.54 3.06
C LEU A 105 -7.80 -0.72 2.31
N TRP A 106 -6.69 -0.37 2.98
CA TRP A 106 -5.63 0.47 2.45
C TRP A 106 -4.41 -0.30 1.96
N ILE A 107 -4.38 -1.63 2.14
CA ILE A 107 -3.29 -2.48 1.66
C ILE A 107 -3.72 -3.23 0.39
N SER A 108 -2.76 -3.60 -0.45
CA SER A 108 -3.06 -4.44 -1.61
C SER A 108 -3.37 -5.88 -1.19
N VAL A 109 -4.14 -6.60 -2.00
CA VAL A 109 -4.47 -8.03 -1.78
C VAL A 109 -3.20 -8.87 -1.64
N ASN A 110 -2.17 -8.55 -2.41
CA ASN A 110 -0.89 -9.26 -2.34
C ASN A 110 -0.21 -9.05 -0.98
N ILE A 111 -0.19 -7.82 -0.47
CA ILE A 111 0.37 -7.54 0.86
C ILE A 111 -0.45 -8.24 1.93
N HIS A 112 -1.79 -8.21 1.82
CA HIS A 112 -2.66 -8.93 2.73
C HIS A 112 -2.32 -10.43 2.78
N HIS A 113 -2.18 -11.08 1.62
CA HIS A 113 -1.78 -12.50 1.56
C HIS A 113 -0.40 -12.77 2.16
N ILE A 114 0.58 -11.91 1.88
CA ILE A 114 1.94 -12.06 2.42
C ILE A 114 1.94 -11.90 3.95
N LEU A 115 1.26 -10.86 4.48
CA LEU A 115 1.10 -10.66 5.92
C LEU A 115 0.38 -11.83 6.58
N CYS A 116 -0.66 -12.39 5.94
CA CYS A 116 -1.36 -13.57 6.43
C CYS A 116 -0.44 -14.79 6.54
N ARG A 117 0.46 -14.96 5.56
CA ARG A 117 1.45 -16.03 5.59
C ARG A 117 2.52 -15.83 6.66
N ILE A 118 3.01 -14.60 6.83
CA ILE A 118 3.92 -14.23 7.93
C ILE A 118 3.24 -14.49 9.28
N ASN A 119 2.00 -14.06 9.46
CA ASN A 119 1.22 -14.28 10.67
C ASN A 119 1.10 -15.78 11.00
N ARG A 120 0.72 -16.60 10.01
CA ARG A 120 0.66 -18.06 10.18
C ARG A 120 2.02 -18.66 10.51
N PHE A 121 3.08 -18.25 9.82
CA PHE A 121 4.44 -18.70 10.11
C PHE A 121 4.82 -18.43 11.57
N LEU A 122 4.58 -17.22 12.06
CA LEU A 122 4.86 -16.81 13.45
C LEU A 122 4.06 -17.64 14.46
N VAL A 123 2.77 -17.88 14.21
CA VAL A 123 1.92 -18.72 15.08
C VAL A 123 2.41 -20.15 15.13
N TYR A 124 2.67 -20.78 13.97
CA TYR A 124 3.15 -22.16 13.92
C TYR A 124 4.55 -22.32 14.54
N TYR A 125 5.43 -21.33 14.36
CA TYR A 125 6.72 -21.29 15.03
C TYR A 125 6.59 -21.17 16.55
N LYS A 126 5.74 -20.26 17.03
CA LYS A 126 5.47 -20.12 18.47
C LYS A 126 4.96 -21.42 19.09
N GLU A 127 4.01 -22.08 18.43
CA GLU A 127 3.47 -23.37 18.91
C GLU A 127 4.52 -24.49 18.86
N SER A 128 5.37 -24.54 17.82
CA SER A 128 6.42 -25.55 17.73
C SER A 128 7.42 -25.45 18.88
N ILE A 129 7.81 -24.23 19.26
CA ILE A 129 8.71 -24.01 20.41
C ILE A 129 8.00 -24.31 21.73
N LYS A 130 6.77 -23.81 21.93
CA LYS A 130 6.01 -24.03 23.17
C LYS A 130 5.70 -25.49 23.44
N LYS A 131 5.37 -26.26 22.39
CA LYS A 131 5.04 -27.68 22.48
C LYS A 131 6.25 -28.59 22.28
N ASN A 132 7.40 -28.01 21.93
CA ASN A 132 8.62 -28.72 21.61
C ASN A 132 8.38 -29.78 20.52
N ASP A 133 7.70 -29.38 19.44
CA ASP A 133 7.19 -30.29 18.41
C ASP A 133 7.25 -29.68 16.99
N MET A 134 8.10 -30.27 16.13
CA MET A 134 8.27 -29.84 14.72
C MET A 134 7.03 -30.08 13.86
N ARG A 135 6.05 -30.88 14.32
CA ARG A 135 4.82 -31.14 13.55
C ARG A 135 4.06 -29.87 13.20
N TYR A 136 4.10 -28.85 14.06
CA TYR A 136 3.45 -27.55 13.78
C TYR A 136 4.09 -26.84 12.58
N ILE A 137 5.41 -26.85 12.47
CA ILE A 137 6.12 -26.32 11.29
C ILE A 137 5.81 -27.17 10.06
N ASN A 138 5.69 -28.49 10.20
CA ASN A 138 5.33 -29.34 9.08
C ASN A 138 3.92 -29.05 8.57
N ILE A 139 2.95 -28.81 9.46
CA ILE A 139 1.59 -28.39 9.08
C ILE A 139 1.65 -27.09 8.29
N TYR A 140 2.39 -26.08 8.76
CA TYR A 140 2.61 -24.84 8.03
C TYR A 140 3.11 -25.11 6.59
N PHE A 141 4.17 -25.92 6.43
CA PHE A 141 4.71 -26.21 5.11
C PHE A 141 3.71 -26.94 4.20
N GLN A 142 2.90 -27.84 4.74
CA GLN A 142 1.87 -28.54 3.98
C GLN A 142 0.73 -27.61 3.53
N GLU A 143 0.34 -26.62 4.34
CA GLU A 143 -0.70 -25.64 3.95
C GLU A 143 -0.34 -24.88 2.67
N PHE A 144 0.96 -24.62 2.46
CA PHE A 144 1.45 -23.79 1.35
C PHE A 144 2.16 -24.60 0.24
N ILE A 145 2.12 -25.93 0.28
CA ILE A 145 2.86 -26.79 -0.68
C ILE A 145 2.42 -26.58 -2.15
N ASN A 146 1.17 -26.18 -2.34
CA ASN A 146 0.56 -25.93 -3.65
C ASN A 146 0.50 -24.43 -4.01
N ASP A 147 1.04 -23.56 -3.15
CA ASP A 147 1.05 -22.13 -3.42
C ASP A 147 2.00 -21.82 -4.59
N THR A 148 1.68 -20.75 -5.34
CA THR A 148 2.49 -20.29 -6.48
C THR A 148 3.92 -19.98 -6.07
N ARG A 149 4.10 -19.44 -4.86
CA ARG A 149 5.41 -19.28 -4.22
C ARG A 149 5.54 -20.30 -3.11
N LYS A 150 5.90 -21.52 -3.45
CA LYS A 150 6.07 -22.61 -2.46
C LYS A 150 7.04 -22.20 -1.35
N PRO A 151 6.88 -22.74 -0.14
CA PRO A 151 7.82 -22.49 0.92
C PRO A 151 9.24 -22.98 0.59
N ALA A 152 10.24 -22.22 1.03
CA ALA A 152 11.63 -22.62 0.90
C ALA A 152 12.00 -23.65 1.97
N ILE A 153 12.16 -24.90 1.55
CA ILE A 153 12.51 -26.02 2.42
C ILE A 153 14.03 -26.25 2.37
N THR A 154 14.68 -26.24 3.53
CA THR A 154 16.13 -26.44 3.68
C THR A 154 16.47 -27.88 4.05
N GLU A 155 17.72 -28.29 3.83
CA GLU A 155 18.22 -29.60 4.29
C GLU A 155 18.21 -29.70 5.82
N GLU A 156 18.51 -28.60 6.50
CA GLU A 156 18.44 -28.46 7.96
C GLU A 156 17.03 -28.79 8.46
N TYR A 157 16.00 -28.25 7.82
CA TYR A 157 14.62 -28.57 8.16
C TYR A 157 14.30 -30.04 7.91
N ILE A 158 14.74 -30.62 6.80
CA ILE A 158 14.51 -32.03 6.47
C ILE A 158 15.14 -32.97 7.51
N LYS A 159 16.31 -32.60 8.05
CA LYS A 159 16.97 -33.33 9.14
C LYS A 159 16.16 -33.20 10.44
N LEU A 160 15.76 -31.98 10.80
CA LEU A 160 15.07 -31.69 12.06
C LEU A 160 13.64 -32.24 12.13
N LYS A 161 12.88 -32.23 11.02
CA LYS A 161 11.46 -32.64 11.02
C LYS A 161 11.22 -34.09 11.48
N ASN A 162 12.24 -34.94 11.41
CA ASN A 162 12.18 -36.36 11.77
C ASN A 162 12.83 -36.66 13.12
N VAL A 163 13.43 -35.67 13.79
CA VAL A 163 14.07 -35.85 15.09
C VAL A 163 12.99 -36.12 16.14
N LYS A 164 13.15 -37.23 16.88
CA LYS A 164 12.31 -37.57 18.03
C LYS A 164 13.03 -37.10 19.29
N GLY A 165 12.50 -36.07 19.96
CA GLY A 165 13.09 -35.58 21.21
C GLY A 165 12.93 -34.07 21.37
N ALA A 166 13.61 -33.51 22.37
CA ALA A 166 13.64 -32.08 22.57
C ALA A 166 14.38 -31.38 21.43
N ILE A 167 13.77 -30.34 20.90
CA ILE A 167 14.27 -29.58 19.76
C ILE A 167 14.95 -28.33 20.29
N ASN A 168 16.13 -28.05 19.75
CA ASN A 168 16.82 -26.82 20.04
C ASN A 168 16.18 -25.67 19.24
N GLN A 169 15.59 -24.69 19.92
CA GLN A 169 14.97 -23.51 19.31
C GLN A 169 15.88 -22.80 18.29
N TYR A 170 17.19 -22.76 18.58
CA TYR A 170 18.19 -22.18 17.68
C TYR A 170 18.30 -22.94 16.36
N GLU A 171 18.26 -24.28 16.41
CA GLU A 171 18.31 -25.13 15.21
C GLU A 171 17.02 -25.00 14.40
N VAL A 172 15.86 -24.89 15.06
CA VAL A 172 14.58 -24.60 14.38
C VAL A 172 14.66 -23.27 13.66
N ALA A 173 15.11 -22.21 14.34
CA ALA A 173 15.24 -20.87 13.77
C ALA A 173 16.12 -20.87 12.51
N LEU A 174 17.30 -21.50 12.58
CA LEU A 174 18.20 -21.63 11.43
C LEU A 174 17.57 -22.41 10.28
N SER A 175 16.82 -23.47 10.57
CA SER A 175 16.17 -24.28 9.54
C SER A 175 15.10 -23.53 8.75
N LEU A 176 14.55 -22.47 9.35
CA LEU A 176 13.47 -21.65 8.79
C LEU A 176 13.95 -20.32 8.19
N ASP A 177 15.26 -20.02 8.27
CA ASP A 177 15.83 -18.77 7.79
C ASP A 177 15.52 -18.48 6.31
N SER A 178 15.60 -19.51 5.46
CA SER A 178 15.33 -19.39 4.02
C SER A 178 13.86 -19.04 3.74
N GLU A 179 12.93 -19.76 4.37
CA GLU A 179 11.49 -19.48 4.23
C GLU A 179 11.16 -18.08 4.74
N TYR A 180 11.67 -17.74 5.91
CA TYR A 180 11.43 -16.42 6.50
C TYR A 180 12.00 -15.30 5.61
N SER A 181 13.24 -15.44 5.14
CA SER A 181 13.88 -14.49 4.23
C SER A 181 13.09 -14.33 2.92
N GLN A 182 12.55 -15.43 2.38
CA GLN A 182 11.66 -15.38 1.23
C GLN A 182 10.43 -14.52 1.53
N LEU A 183 9.74 -14.73 2.66
CA LEU A 183 8.55 -13.96 3.03
C LEU A 183 8.83 -12.46 3.17
N ILE A 184 9.94 -12.10 3.81
CA ILE A 184 10.33 -10.70 3.97
C ILE A 184 10.67 -10.04 2.63
N ASN A 185 11.41 -10.74 1.76
CA ASN A 185 11.70 -10.24 0.42
C ASN A 185 10.43 -10.06 -0.41
N MET A 186 9.48 -10.99 -0.31
CA MET A 186 8.17 -10.87 -0.96
C MET A 186 7.43 -9.62 -0.50
N LEU A 187 7.41 -9.36 0.82
CA LEU A 187 6.77 -8.18 1.39
C LEU A 187 7.45 -6.89 0.93
N TYR A 188 8.79 -6.83 0.99
CA TYR A 188 9.57 -5.67 0.57
C TYR A 188 9.35 -5.31 -0.91
N HIS A 189 9.43 -6.30 -1.80
CA HIS A 189 9.17 -6.08 -3.23
C HIS A 189 7.74 -5.61 -3.48
N GLN A 190 6.76 -6.19 -2.80
CA GLN A 190 5.37 -5.82 -3.01
C GLN A 190 5.05 -4.40 -2.51
N ILE A 191 5.64 -3.98 -1.39
CA ILE A 191 5.56 -2.59 -0.90
C ILE A 191 6.13 -1.63 -1.95
N ASN A 192 7.34 -1.91 -2.46
CA ASN A 192 7.96 -1.05 -3.48
C ASN A 192 7.12 -0.97 -4.76
N ASP A 193 6.56 -2.08 -5.23
CA ASP A 193 5.66 -2.08 -6.38
C ASP A 193 4.42 -1.21 -6.13
N ASP A 194 3.84 -1.28 -4.93
CA ASP A 194 2.68 -0.45 -4.56
C ASP A 194 3.05 1.03 -4.45
N LEU A 195 4.21 1.37 -3.89
CA LEU A 195 4.72 2.74 -3.82
C LEU A 195 4.95 3.33 -5.23
N ILE A 196 5.59 2.59 -6.14
CA ILE A 196 5.80 3.01 -7.54
C ILE A 196 4.45 3.22 -8.24
N ARG A 197 3.48 2.33 -8.03
CA ARG A 197 2.12 2.50 -8.57
C ARG A 197 1.45 3.78 -8.04
N MET A 198 1.59 4.08 -6.76
CA MET A 198 1.04 5.29 -6.16
C MET A 198 1.73 6.55 -6.65
N GLU A 199 3.06 6.54 -6.81
CA GLU A 199 3.82 7.67 -7.38
C GLU A 199 3.34 7.97 -8.81
N ASN A 200 3.20 6.95 -9.65
CA ASN A 200 2.68 7.10 -11.02
C ASN A 200 1.25 7.70 -11.03
N VAL A 201 0.39 7.29 -10.11
CA VAL A 201 -0.96 7.86 -9.96
C VAL A 201 -0.89 9.33 -9.51
N SER A 202 -0.03 9.65 -8.55
CA SER A 202 0.20 11.02 -8.08
C SER A 202 0.70 11.94 -9.20
N GLN A 203 1.69 11.48 -9.98
CA GLN A 203 2.19 12.19 -11.15
C GLN A 203 1.10 12.40 -12.22
N PHE A 204 0.25 11.40 -12.46
CA PHE A 204 -0.89 11.52 -13.39
C PHE A 204 -1.93 12.55 -12.91
N LEU A 205 -2.25 12.58 -11.61
CA LEU A 205 -3.16 13.56 -11.02
C LEU A 205 -2.58 14.98 -11.12
N ASN A 206 -1.29 15.15 -10.85
CA ASN A 206 -0.59 16.42 -10.99
C ASN A 206 -0.44 16.87 -12.46
N GLY A 207 -0.23 15.94 -13.38
CA GLY A 207 -0.22 16.21 -14.83
C GLY A 207 -1.59 16.57 -15.41
N LYS A 208 -2.69 16.12 -14.79
CA LYS A 208 -4.04 16.63 -15.11
C LYS A 208 -4.24 18.08 -14.65
N ASN A 209 -3.60 18.49 -13.54
CA ASN A 209 -3.61 19.89 -13.12
C ASN A 209 -2.82 20.78 -14.09
N SER A 210 -1.72 20.30 -14.68
CA SER A 210 -0.94 21.05 -15.69
C SER A 210 -1.59 21.08 -17.08
N LYS A 211 -2.42 20.10 -17.44
CA LYS A 211 -3.21 20.15 -18.70
C LYS A 211 -4.39 21.12 -18.67
N SER A 212 -4.70 21.75 -17.53
CA SER A 212 -5.65 22.87 -17.48
C SER A 212 -5.04 24.23 -17.84
N SER A 213 -3.71 24.31 -18.05
CA SER A 213 -3.04 25.55 -18.47
C SER A 213 -2.75 25.66 -19.98
N PHE A 214 -3.27 24.75 -20.81
CA PHE A 214 -3.12 24.83 -22.27
C PHE A 214 -4.24 25.64 -22.94
N ILE A 215 -4.46 26.86 -22.45
CA ILE A 215 -4.80 27.98 -23.34
C ILE A 215 -3.88 29.15 -22.98
N LYS A 216 -2.71 29.15 -23.61
CA LYS A 216 -2.02 30.37 -24.03
C LYS A 216 -1.05 30.00 -25.17
N LYS A 217 -1.64 29.70 -26.33
CA LYS A 217 -1.07 30.17 -27.58
C LYS A 217 -1.86 31.43 -27.92
N PHE A 218 -1.23 32.60 -27.78
CA PHE A 218 -1.47 33.75 -28.65
C PHE A 218 -0.29 34.72 -28.46
N PHE A 219 0.51 34.78 -29.52
CA PHE A 219 1.69 35.61 -29.78
C PHE A 219 2.88 35.47 -28.82
#